data_AF-A0A7W4JIW0-F1
#
_entry.id   AF-A0A7W4JIW0-F1
#
_cell.length_a   1.000
_cell.length_b   1.000
_cell.length_c   1.000
_cell.angle_alpha   90.00
_cell.angle_beta   90.00
_cell.angle_gamma   90.00
#
_symmetry.space_group_name_H-M   'P 1'
#
loop_
_entity.id
_entity.type
_entity.pdbx_description
1 polymer ?
#
loop_
_entity_poly.entity_id
_entity_poly.type
_entity_poly.pdbx_seq_one_letter_code
_entity_poly.pdbx_strand_id
1 'polypeptide(L)'
;MAFSCHMPLRPAEKRCMGHPVSHPCRNRPYDNTWVLIDDWTIFALALFMAMACITVHTSLAATGKPAATTAPVKQKRPLAEDKLSPLFDGESLSGLLPPHDDALRAGDPSADYFAIDRSSGNLISQARPWRQWLSRRGFTFDMIYKAEGMANIDGGLSRGMDYVHDLRVTMLFDLGRLLGLTGWYVHGLIMNREGRQVGWDHVGERNVLLTELWSIHGPAAARLADLYAEKSFLGDRLNINIGRIALTHTYGTSALLCTFMMQCSAPMAIREPPGWSVYPKTSWGSTLRFRPLRDLTLRTGIYKIAPKPQDNTGWAWASETTTGIQTPVELTWEPFFGPRKLVGHYKFGYGHDTSPYPDMIGTVPAAYRDAIHPHAEKPRDTFYIEADQMIYRTHGTSQMSGGYLMAGYIHNTPSISTFADEFYFGTSLLGLLPGRPFDRLGVMYSYYQMSPRLAYGQRLRQAAGLPLGPYITGPQTHSAVLEAYYSMPVLPGLILYPEFEYMMRPGETSVIPNATLVGIKLIANL
;
A
#
# COMPACT_ATOMS: atom_id res chain seq x y z
N MET A 1 20.38 33.73 -38.58
CA MET A 1 20.23 34.99 -37.82
C MET A 1 19.61 34.65 -36.47
N ALA A 2 20.46 34.52 -35.47
CA ALA A 2 20.09 34.21 -34.09
C ALA A 2 20.11 35.52 -33.28
N PHE A 3 19.08 35.76 -32.47
CA PHE A 3 19.11 36.80 -31.45
C PHE A 3 19.16 36.14 -30.07
N SER A 4 20.23 36.50 -29.37
CA SER A 4 20.59 36.13 -28.02
C SER A 4 19.88 37.04 -27.01
N CYS A 5 19.52 36.49 -25.85
CA CYS A 5 19.35 37.26 -24.63
C CYS A 5 20.10 36.52 -23.51
N HIS A 6 21.19 37.11 -23.04
CA HIS A 6 22.02 36.66 -21.93
C HIS A 6 21.83 37.64 -20.76
N MET A 7 21.61 37.12 -19.56
CA MET A 7 21.95 37.80 -18.32
C MET A 7 22.55 36.78 -17.32
N PRO A 8 23.63 37.11 -16.59
CA PRO A 8 24.45 36.14 -15.89
C PRO A 8 24.07 36.04 -14.40
N LEU A 9 24.00 34.82 -13.87
CA LEU A 9 24.00 34.58 -12.42
C LEU A 9 25.42 34.16 -12.00
N ARG A 10 26.05 35.00 -11.17
CA ARG A 10 27.36 34.77 -10.57
C ARG A 10 27.31 33.64 -9.53
N PRO A 11 28.34 32.79 -9.41
CA PRO A 11 28.51 31.91 -8.27
C PRO A 11 29.14 32.68 -7.10
N ALA A 12 28.61 32.48 -5.89
CA ALA A 12 29.22 32.97 -4.67
C ALA A 12 30.39 32.05 -4.26
N GLU A 13 31.61 32.44 -4.64
CA GLU A 13 32.83 31.93 -4.02
C GLU A 13 32.93 32.44 -2.57
N LYS A 14 33.00 31.53 -1.60
CA LYS A 14 33.64 31.82 -0.31
C LYS A 14 34.97 31.07 -0.27
N ARG A 15 36.06 31.85 -0.32
CA ARG A 15 37.44 31.44 -0.09
C ARG A 15 37.59 30.77 1.28
N CYS A 16 38.13 29.55 1.30
CA CYS A 16 38.88 29.03 2.45
C CYS A 16 40.36 29.04 2.08
N MET A 17 41.16 29.90 2.74
CA MET A 17 42.62 29.88 2.65
C MET A 17 43.21 29.16 3.88
N GLY A 18 44.09 28.18 3.65
CA GLY A 18 45.33 28.00 4.40
C GLY A 18 45.41 27.03 5.60
N HIS A 19 45.81 25.78 5.31
CA HIS A 19 46.67 24.86 6.10
C HIS A 19 46.16 24.13 7.38
N PRO A 20 46.73 22.94 7.73
CA PRO A 20 45.94 21.74 8.03
C PRO A 20 46.15 21.20 9.45
N VAL A 21 45.09 20.76 10.15
CA VAL A 21 45.10 19.60 11.06
C VAL A 21 43.64 19.09 11.21
N SER A 22 43.52 17.78 11.16
CA SER A 22 42.35 16.89 11.24
C SER A 22 41.35 17.11 12.39
N HIS A 23 40.05 17.19 12.09
CA HIS A 23 38.92 16.56 12.83
C HIS A 23 37.64 16.59 11.95
N PRO A 24 36.79 15.54 11.96
CA PRO A 24 35.65 15.46 11.05
C PRO A 24 34.48 16.33 11.51
N CYS A 25 33.89 17.07 10.56
CA CYS A 25 32.66 17.84 10.73
C CYS A 25 31.50 16.95 11.20
N ARG A 26 30.90 17.30 12.34
CA ARG A 26 29.58 16.84 12.78
C ARG A 26 28.53 17.26 11.74
N ASN A 27 27.78 16.29 11.21
CA ASN A 27 26.50 16.57 10.56
C ASN A 27 25.53 17.13 11.60
N ARG A 28 25.03 18.36 11.38
CA ARG A 28 23.87 18.88 12.12
C ARG A 28 22.58 18.23 11.58
N PRO A 29 21.59 17.95 12.43
CA PRO A 29 20.28 17.48 12.00
C PRO A 29 19.54 18.60 11.24
N TYR A 30 18.70 18.19 10.29
CA TYR A 30 17.88 19.03 9.43
C TYR A 30 17.05 20.03 10.25
N ASP A 31 17.09 21.30 9.82
CA ASP A 31 16.26 22.38 10.36
C ASP A 31 14.77 22.13 10.07
N ASN A 32 13.95 22.32 11.12
CA ASN A 32 12.50 22.30 11.08
C ASN A 32 11.96 23.50 10.31
N THR A 33 11.53 23.29 9.07
CA THR A 33 10.58 24.20 8.40
C THR A 33 9.37 23.41 7.94
N TRP A 34 8.27 23.57 8.67
CA TRP A 34 6.94 23.20 8.24
C TRP A 34 6.63 23.94 6.93
N VAL A 35 6.65 23.24 5.80
CA VAL A 35 6.10 23.76 4.55
C VAL A 35 4.63 23.37 4.54
N LEU A 36 3.78 24.26 5.06
CA LEU A 36 2.34 24.23 4.77
C LEU A 36 2.19 24.50 3.27
N ILE A 37 2.04 23.43 2.49
CA ILE A 37 1.58 23.55 1.11
C ILE A 37 0.06 23.70 1.18
N ASP A 38 -0.42 24.81 0.64
CA ASP A 38 -1.84 25.15 0.60
C ASP A 38 -2.61 24.05 -0.17
N ASP A 39 -3.58 23.39 0.48
CA ASP A 39 -4.40 22.28 -0.05
C ASP A 39 -5.06 22.62 -1.41
N TRP A 40 -5.24 23.91 -1.68
CA TRP A 40 -5.72 24.46 -2.94
C TRP A 40 -4.84 24.15 -4.15
N THR A 41 -3.54 23.97 -3.96
CA THR A 41 -2.58 23.75 -5.07
C THR A 41 -2.77 22.38 -5.70
N ILE A 42 -3.06 21.36 -4.89
CA ILE A 42 -3.34 19.99 -5.33
C ILE A 42 -4.72 19.93 -6.01
N PHE A 43 -5.72 20.61 -5.43
CA PHE A 43 -7.05 20.73 -6.03
C PHE A 43 -7.01 21.45 -7.39
N ALA A 44 -6.20 22.51 -7.50
CA ALA A 44 -6.01 23.25 -8.74
C ALA A 44 -5.32 22.41 -9.82
N LEU A 45 -4.34 21.58 -9.47
CA LEU A 45 -3.65 20.69 -10.43
C LEU A 45 -4.61 19.62 -11.00
N ALA A 46 -5.44 19.03 -10.14
CA ALA A 46 -6.47 18.07 -10.54
C ALA A 46 -7.55 18.71 -11.43
N LEU A 47 -7.97 19.93 -11.10
CA LEU A 47 -8.90 20.72 -11.91
C LEU A 47 -8.29 21.10 -13.27
N PHE A 48 -6.99 21.40 -13.32
CA PHE A 48 -6.28 21.74 -14.55
C PHE A 48 -6.19 20.55 -15.51
N MET A 49 -5.94 19.33 -15.00
CA MET A 49 -6.00 18.11 -15.81
C MET A 49 -7.42 17.81 -16.31
N ALA A 50 -8.44 18.02 -15.48
CA ALA A 50 -9.84 17.88 -15.89
C ALA A 50 -10.22 18.90 -16.98
N MET A 51 -9.77 20.15 -16.87
CA MET A 51 -9.99 21.19 -17.88
C MET A 51 -9.25 20.91 -19.19
N ALA A 52 -8.00 20.43 -19.14
CA ALA A 52 -7.24 20.08 -20.34
C ALA A 52 -7.93 18.96 -21.16
N CYS A 53 -8.62 18.02 -20.51
CA CYS A 53 -9.43 17.00 -21.19
C CYS A 53 -10.70 17.58 -21.85
N ILE A 54 -11.33 18.59 -21.26
CA ILE A 54 -12.55 19.23 -21.80
C ILE A 54 -12.21 20.01 -23.08
N THR A 55 -11.06 20.68 -23.14
CA THR A 55 -10.67 21.51 -24.29
C THR A 55 -10.38 20.69 -25.55
N VAL A 56 -9.96 19.42 -25.41
CA VAL A 56 -9.72 18.51 -26.54
C VAL A 56 -11.05 18.06 -27.19
N HIS A 57 -12.15 17.98 -26.42
CA HIS A 57 -13.47 17.59 -26.94
C HIS A 57 -14.18 18.66 -27.78
N THR A 58 -13.84 19.94 -27.61
CA THR A 58 -14.45 21.02 -28.41
C THR A 58 -13.89 21.13 -29.84
N SER A 59 -12.82 20.43 -30.18
CA SER A 59 -12.15 20.58 -31.49
C SER A 59 -12.46 19.49 -32.52
N LEU A 60 -13.31 18.49 -32.22
CA LEU A 60 -13.60 17.37 -33.13
C LEU A 60 -15.08 17.16 -33.51
N ALA A 61 -15.97 18.10 -33.21
CA ALA A 61 -17.39 18.01 -33.56
C ALA A 61 -17.78 19.04 -34.63
N ALA A 62 -17.30 18.86 -35.86
CA ALA A 62 -17.87 19.53 -37.04
C ALA A 62 -17.85 18.58 -38.23
N THR A 63 -18.98 17.89 -38.44
CA THR A 63 -19.59 17.48 -39.74
C THR A 63 -20.31 16.13 -39.61
N GLY A 64 -21.64 16.13 -39.77
CA GLY A 64 -22.45 14.91 -39.89
C GLY A 64 -23.93 15.13 -39.56
N LYS A 65 -24.81 15.10 -40.57
CA LYS A 65 -26.28 15.21 -40.47
C LYS A 65 -26.89 14.01 -39.71
N PRO A 66 -28.05 14.17 -39.03
CA PRO A 66 -28.68 13.11 -38.24
C PRO A 66 -29.52 12.15 -39.10
N ALA A 67 -29.36 10.85 -38.87
CA ALA A 67 -30.28 9.81 -39.34
C ALA A 67 -31.21 9.38 -38.18
N ALA A 68 -32.50 9.27 -38.48
CA ALA A 68 -33.58 8.96 -37.53
C ALA A 68 -33.42 7.56 -36.90
N THR A 69 -33.65 7.44 -35.59
CA THR A 69 -33.66 6.17 -34.87
C THR A 69 -34.96 5.98 -34.10
N THR A 70 -35.51 4.78 -34.24
CA THR A 70 -36.79 4.26 -33.76
C THR A 70 -36.85 4.12 -32.24
N ALA A 71 -38.06 4.25 -31.69
CA ALA A 71 -38.35 4.22 -30.26
C ALA A 71 -38.02 2.85 -29.60
N PRO A 72 -37.54 2.82 -28.34
CA PRO A 72 -37.22 1.56 -27.66
C PRO A 72 -38.48 0.88 -27.08
N VAL A 73 -38.55 -0.43 -27.31
CA VAL A 73 -39.56 -1.36 -26.79
C VAL A 73 -39.37 -1.53 -25.28
N LYS A 74 -40.44 -1.36 -24.49
CA LYS A 74 -40.47 -1.62 -23.04
C LYS A 74 -40.34 -3.12 -22.76
N GLN A 75 -39.23 -3.56 -22.17
CA GLN A 75 -39.13 -4.88 -21.52
C GLN A 75 -39.50 -4.77 -20.03
N LYS A 76 -40.36 -5.69 -19.59
CA LYS A 76 -40.89 -5.80 -18.21
C LYS A 76 -39.81 -6.26 -17.23
N ARG A 77 -39.74 -5.61 -16.07
CA ARG A 77 -39.04 -6.09 -14.87
C ARG A 77 -39.72 -7.35 -14.31
N PRO A 78 -38.95 -8.32 -13.81
CA PRO A 78 -39.30 -8.88 -12.50
C PRO A 78 -38.08 -9.16 -11.62
N LEU A 79 -38.12 -8.71 -10.36
CA LEU A 79 -37.98 -9.54 -9.14
C LEU A 79 -37.85 -8.62 -7.92
N ALA A 80 -38.47 -9.08 -6.84
CA ALA A 80 -38.91 -8.31 -5.68
C ALA A 80 -37.75 -7.77 -4.82
N GLU A 81 -37.94 -6.54 -4.32
CA GLU A 81 -37.16 -5.92 -3.26
C GLU A 81 -37.50 -6.58 -1.92
N ASP A 82 -36.54 -7.28 -1.30
CA ASP A 82 -36.58 -7.55 0.15
C ASP A 82 -35.99 -6.32 0.87
N LYS A 83 -36.88 -5.41 1.29
CA LYS A 83 -36.56 -4.27 2.16
C LYS A 83 -36.75 -4.68 3.62
N LEU A 84 -35.68 -4.64 4.41
CA LEU A 84 -35.79 -4.55 5.87
C LEU A 84 -35.92 -3.07 6.27
N SER A 85 -36.94 -2.78 7.08
CA SER A 85 -37.30 -1.45 7.58
C SER A 85 -36.28 -0.91 8.60
N PRO A 86 -36.00 0.41 8.58
CA PRO A 86 -35.06 1.05 9.50
C PRO A 86 -35.70 1.32 10.88
N LEU A 87 -34.89 1.22 11.93
CA LEU A 87 -35.25 1.53 13.32
C LEU A 87 -35.07 3.03 13.68
N PHE A 88 -34.66 3.87 12.72
CA PHE A 88 -34.53 5.34 12.87
C PHE A 88 -34.87 6.06 11.55
N ASP A 89 -35.64 7.14 11.60
CA ASP A 89 -36.16 7.93 10.46
C ASP A 89 -35.12 8.86 9.79
N GLY A 90 -33.85 8.45 9.72
CA GLY A 90 -32.79 9.14 8.99
C GLY A 90 -31.98 8.13 8.20
N GLU A 91 -31.58 8.49 6.97
CA GLU A 91 -30.93 7.61 5.98
C GLU A 91 -30.02 6.53 6.61
N SER A 92 -30.44 5.27 6.43
CA SER A 92 -29.72 4.08 6.89
C SER A 92 -28.30 4.04 6.29
N LEU A 93 -27.30 3.88 7.16
CA LEU A 93 -25.88 3.67 6.84
C LEU A 93 -25.61 2.48 5.90
N SER A 94 -26.61 1.60 5.71
CA SER A 94 -26.55 0.49 4.75
C SER A 94 -26.63 0.95 3.28
N GLY A 95 -27.08 2.18 3.02
CA GLY A 95 -27.15 2.76 1.66
C GLY A 95 -25.88 3.53 1.23
N LEU A 96 -24.89 3.65 2.12
CA LEU A 96 -23.60 4.34 1.87
C LEU A 96 -22.41 3.38 1.78
N LEU A 97 -22.65 2.08 1.95
CA LEU A 97 -21.70 1.04 1.54
C LEU A 97 -21.97 0.74 0.06
N PRO A 98 -20.94 0.56 -0.78
CA PRO A 98 -21.15 0.02 -2.12
C PRO A 98 -21.95 -1.28 -2.03
N PRO A 99 -23.17 -1.38 -2.58
CA PRO A 99 -23.96 -2.61 -2.55
C PRO A 99 -23.45 -3.66 -3.55
N HIS A 100 -22.19 -3.61 -3.97
CA HIS A 100 -21.68 -4.39 -5.10
C HIS A 100 -20.49 -5.29 -4.81
N ASP A 101 -20.13 -5.51 -3.54
CA ASP A 101 -19.35 -6.68 -3.16
C ASP A 101 -20.29 -7.78 -2.69
N ASP A 102 -20.77 -8.51 -3.70
CA ASP A 102 -21.80 -9.49 -3.55
C ASP A 102 -21.30 -10.67 -2.69
N ALA A 103 -21.63 -10.65 -1.41
CA ALA A 103 -21.40 -11.77 -0.51
C ALA A 103 -22.24 -13.02 -0.85
N LEU A 104 -23.05 -12.96 -1.90
CA LEU A 104 -23.81 -14.06 -2.48
C LEU A 104 -23.31 -14.43 -3.90
N ARG A 105 -22.23 -13.77 -4.36
CA ARG A 105 -21.78 -13.64 -5.76
C ARG A 105 -22.88 -13.71 -6.84
N ALA A 106 -23.90 -12.86 -6.78
CA ALA A 106 -24.88 -12.66 -7.84
C ALA A 106 -24.27 -11.96 -9.08
N GLY A 107 -23.21 -11.17 -8.91
CA GLY A 107 -22.35 -10.63 -9.96
C GLY A 107 -20.87 -10.72 -9.60
N ASP A 108 -19.98 -10.65 -10.60
CA ASP A 108 -18.53 -10.59 -10.36
C ASP A 108 -18.19 -9.17 -9.84
N PRO A 109 -17.52 -9.03 -8.68
CA PRO A 109 -17.15 -7.71 -8.15
C PRO A 109 -16.21 -6.99 -9.11
N SER A 110 -16.31 -5.67 -9.17
CA SER A 110 -15.36 -4.87 -9.94
C SER A 110 -13.95 -5.12 -9.44
N ALA A 111 -13.00 -4.97 -10.35
CA ALA A 111 -11.59 -5.15 -10.16
C ALA A 111 -10.97 -4.11 -9.24
N ASP A 112 -11.61 -3.70 -8.15
CA ASP A 112 -11.09 -2.66 -7.28
C ASP A 112 -9.85 -3.24 -6.57
N TYR A 113 -8.68 -3.08 -7.21
CA TYR A 113 -7.35 -3.53 -6.77
C TYR A 113 -6.88 -2.78 -5.51
N PHE A 114 -7.78 -2.05 -4.85
CA PHE A 114 -7.49 -1.34 -3.62
C PHE A 114 -8.00 -2.16 -2.44
N ALA A 115 -7.08 -2.54 -1.55
CA ALA A 115 -7.45 -2.87 -0.19
C ALA A 115 -8.31 -1.71 0.35
N ILE A 116 -9.50 -2.03 0.87
CA ILE A 116 -10.49 -1.05 1.31
C ILE A 116 -9.96 -0.40 2.59
N ASP A 117 -9.11 0.61 2.42
CA ASP A 117 -8.65 1.51 3.47
C ASP A 117 -9.50 2.79 3.44
N ARG A 118 -10.83 2.59 3.43
CA ARG A 118 -11.82 3.66 3.33
C ARG A 118 -12.80 3.55 4.47
N SER A 119 -13.15 4.69 5.05
CA SER A 119 -14.30 4.79 5.93
C SER A 119 -15.61 4.56 5.14
N SER A 120 -16.68 4.13 5.80
CA SER A 120 -18.02 4.24 5.23
C SER A 120 -18.44 5.71 5.20
N GLY A 121 -18.95 6.21 4.07
CA GLY A 121 -19.37 7.61 3.93
C GLY A 121 -18.22 8.60 3.71
N ASN A 122 -18.54 9.89 3.76
CA ASN A 122 -17.61 11.01 3.56
C ASN A 122 -17.92 12.12 4.55
N LEU A 123 -16.89 12.85 4.96
CA LEU A 123 -16.99 14.01 5.85
C LEU A 123 -17.76 15.16 5.20
N ILE A 124 -17.51 15.43 3.92
CA ILE A 124 -18.15 16.52 3.17
C ILE A 124 -19.37 15.97 2.42
N SER A 125 -20.40 15.60 3.20
CA SER A 125 -21.63 15.03 2.65
C SER A 125 -22.38 15.97 1.67
N GLN A 126 -22.19 17.29 1.79
CA GLN A 126 -22.82 18.28 0.89
C GLN A 126 -22.33 18.17 -0.56
N ALA A 127 -21.15 17.59 -0.79
CA ALA A 127 -20.61 17.37 -2.13
C ALA A 127 -21.27 16.18 -2.86
N ARG A 128 -22.16 15.42 -2.21
CA ARG A 128 -22.80 14.22 -2.78
C ARG A 128 -23.50 14.46 -4.13
N PRO A 129 -24.28 15.54 -4.35
CA PRO A 129 -24.90 15.79 -5.65
C PRO A 129 -23.87 16.01 -6.77
N TRP A 130 -22.78 16.73 -6.46
CA TRP A 130 -21.67 16.98 -7.38
C TRP A 130 -20.90 15.69 -7.70
N ARG A 131 -20.58 14.87 -6.69
CA ARG A 131 -19.94 13.56 -6.88
C ARG A 131 -20.79 12.63 -7.75
N GLN A 132 -22.11 12.60 -7.51
CA GLN A 132 -23.03 11.83 -8.35
C GLN A 132 -23.12 12.37 -9.78
N TRP A 133 -23.10 13.69 -9.97
CA TRP A 133 -23.10 14.33 -11.30
C TRP A 133 -21.83 13.99 -12.10
N LEU A 134 -20.67 13.97 -11.43
CA LEU A 134 -19.39 13.54 -12.02
C LEU A 134 -19.40 12.04 -12.34
N SER A 135 -19.82 11.20 -11.39
CA SER A 135 -19.85 9.75 -11.55
C SER A 135 -20.78 9.31 -12.69
N ARG A 136 -21.96 9.95 -12.82
CA ARG A 136 -22.86 9.72 -13.96
C ARG A 136 -22.23 10.07 -15.32
N ARG A 137 -21.25 10.96 -15.35
CA ARG A 137 -20.45 11.30 -16.54
C ARG A 137 -19.19 10.45 -16.70
N GLY A 138 -18.93 9.51 -15.79
CA GLY A 138 -17.76 8.63 -15.83
C GLY A 138 -16.54 9.17 -15.10
N PHE A 139 -16.69 10.20 -14.25
CA PHE A 139 -15.61 10.72 -13.41
C PHE A 139 -15.86 10.36 -11.94
N THR A 140 -14.94 9.64 -11.32
CA THR A 140 -14.99 9.37 -9.88
C THR A 140 -13.70 9.82 -9.23
N PHE A 141 -13.82 10.66 -8.20
CA PHE A 141 -12.72 11.13 -7.38
C PHE A 141 -12.96 10.72 -5.95
N ASP A 142 -11.89 10.37 -5.25
CA ASP A 142 -11.90 10.11 -3.82
C ASP A 142 -10.68 10.72 -3.17
N MET A 143 -10.90 11.43 -2.07
CA MET A 143 -9.83 12.07 -1.31
C MET A 143 -9.83 11.49 0.09
N ILE A 144 -8.69 10.94 0.49
CA ILE A 144 -8.53 10.25 1.78
C ILE A 144 -7.33 10.85 2.47
N TYR A 145 -7.54 11.25 3.72
CA TYR A 145 -6.49 11.63 4.64
C TYR A 145 -6.30 10.51 5.66
N LYS A 146 -5.08 9.96 5.71
CA LYS A 146 -4.69 8.96 6.70
C LYS A 146 -3.55 9.51 7.53
N ALA A 147 -3.59 9.28 8.83
CA ALA A 147 -2.59 9.77 9.75
C ALA A 147 -2.29 8.73 10.83
N GLU A 148 -1.03 8.63 11.22
CA GLU A 148 -0.52 7.68 12.21
C GLU A 148 0.40 8.45 13.16
N GLY A 149 0.02 8.49 14.44
CA GLY A 149 0.83 9.03 15.52
C GLY A 149 1.17 7.92 16.50
N MET A 150 2.46 7.67 16.71
CA MET A 150 2.96 6.57 17.53
C MET A 150 4.00 7.07 18.53
N ALA A 151 3.89 6.61 19.77
CA ALA A 151 4.79 6.98 20.85
C ALA A 151 5.46 5.74 21.45
N ASN A 152 6.80 5.72 21.48
CA ASN A 152 7.55 4.76 22.29
C ASN A 152 7.52 5.22 23.76
N ILE A 153 6.83 4.44 24.59
CA ILE A 153 6.62 4.77 26.01
C ILE A 153 7.58 4.02 26.94
N ASP A 154 8.18 2.92 26.48
CA ASP A 154 9.14 2.15 27.26
C ASP A 154 10.11 1.33 26.40
N GLY A 155 11.34 1.17 26.88
CA GLY A 155 12.39 0.45 26.16
C GLY A 155 12.83 1.12 24.85
N GLY A 156 13.38 0.35 23.92
CA GLY A 156 14.00 0.88 22.70
C GLY A 156 15.25 1.73 22.98
N LEU A 157 15.55 2.69 22.10
CA LEU A 157 16.68 3.62 22.25
C LEU A 157 16.32 4.83 23.12
N SER A 158 15.11 5.35 22.99
CA SER A 158 14.62 6.50 23.77
C SER A 158 13.10 6.58 23.74
N ARG A 159 12.50 7.22 24.76
CA ARG A 159 11.09 7.57 24.74
C ARG A 159 10.84 8.77 23.83
N GLY A 160 9.73 8.78 23.13
CA GLY A 160 9.37 9.86 22.21
C GLY A 160 8.19 9.49 21.33
N MET A 161 7.75 10.42 20.49
CA MET A 161 6.66 10.19 19.56
C MET A 161 7.02 10.74 18.19
N ASP A 162 6.52 10.05 17.17
CA ASP A 162 6.57 10.51 15.80
C ASP A 162 5.19 10.44 15.18
N TYR A 163 5.08 11.14 14.06
CA TYR A 163 3.85 11.31 13.32
C TYR A 163 4.14 11.22 11.83
N VAL A 164 3.24 10.56 11.12
CA VAL A 164 3.24 10.47 9.67
C VAL A 164 1.82 10.53 9.13
N HIS A 165 1.67 11.13 7.95
CA HIS A 165 0.39 11.18 7.27
C HIS A 165 0.53 10.97 5.77
N ASP A 166 -0.62 10.75 5.16
CA ASP A 166 -0.81 10.49 3.74
C ASP A 166 -2.14 11.11 3.30
N LEU A 167 -2.04 12.15 2.48
CA LEU A 167 -3.18 12.74 1.78
C LEU A 167 -3.16 12.22 0.35
N ARG A 168 -4.16 11.43 -0.02
CA ARG A 168 -4.24 10.81 -1.35
C ARG A 168 -5.51 11.20 -2.08
N VAL A 169 -5.38 11.34 -3.39
CA VAL A 169 -6.48 11.53 -4.34
C VAL A 169 -6.45 10.38 -5.33
N THR A 170 -7.51 9.57 -5.29
CA THR A 170 -7.76 8.48 -6.23
C THR A 170 -8.71 8.96 -7.31
N MET A 171 -8.42 8.58 -8.55
CA MET A 171 -9.13 8.96 -9.75
C MET A 171 -9.55 7.69 -10.50
N LEU A 172 -10.80 7.64 -10.92
CA LEU A 172 -11.33 6.58 -11.77
C LEU A 172 -12.14 7.21 -12.91
N PHE A 173 -11.75 6.91 -14.14
CA PHE A 173 -12.40 7.35 -15.36
C PHE A 173 -13.06 6.16 -16.07
N ASP A 174 -14.38 6.16 -16.17
CA ASP A 174 -15.17 5.17 -16.93
C ASP A 174 -15.24 5.59 -18.39
N LEU A 175 -14.41 4.97 -19.23
CA LEU A 175 -14.34 5.30 -20.65
C LEU A 175 -15.59 4.84 -21.43
N GLY A 176 -16.39 3.93 -20.87
CA GLY A 176 -17.70 3.57 -21.41
C GLY A 176 -18.65 4.75 -21.38
N ARG A 177 -18.70 5.49 -20.26
CA ARG A 177 -19.52 6.71 -20.12
C ARG A 177 -18.92 7.91 -20.83
N LEU A 178 -17.60 8.02 -20.87
CA LEU A 178 -16.90 9.18 -21.45
C LEU A 178 -16.80 9.12 -22.98
N LEU A 179 -16.42 7.95 -23.51
CA LEU A 179 -16.04 7.77 -24.92
C LEU A 179 -16.80 6.63 -25.61
N GLY A 180 -17.74 5.97 -24.92
CA GLY A 180 -18.44 4.78 -25.45
C GLY A 180 -17.60 3.50 -25.45
N LEU A 181 -16.42 3.50 -24.82
CA LEU A 181 -15.51 2.34 -24.75
C LEU A 181 -15.88 1.42 -23.58
N THR A 182 -16.96 0.65 -23.74
CA THR A 182 -17.50 -0.21 -22.68
C THR A 182 -16.46 -1.16 -22.07
N GLY A 183 -16.39 -1.17 -20.74
CA GLY A 183 -15.49 -2.02 -19.95
C GLY A 183 -14.04 -1.55 -19.88
N TRP A 184 -13.74 -0.34 -20.37
CA TRP A 184 -12.44 0.31 -20.17
C TRP A 184 -12.50 1.31 -19.03
N TYR A 185 -11.48 1.28 -18.18
CA TYR A 185 -11.30 2.20 -17.06
C TYR A 185 -9.87 2.74 -17.05
N VAL A 186 -9.70 3.97 -16.58
CA VAL A 186 -8.38 4.52 -16.25
C VAL A 186 -8.35 4.87 -14.78
N HIS A 187 -7.36 4.34 -14.09
CA HIS A 187 -7.15 4.52 -12.65
C HIS A 187 -5.93 5.39 -12.46
N GLY A 188 -6.02 6.36 -11.55
CA GLY A 188 -4.92 7.22 -11.16
C GLY A 188 -4.89 7.41 -9.65
N LEU A 189 -3.70 7.55 -9.09
CA LEU A 189 -3.54 7.87 -7.68
C LEU A 189 -2.35 8.82 -7.49
N ILE A 190 -2.65 9.99 -6.94
CA ILE A 190 -1.66 10.97 -6.51
C ILE A 190 -1.72 11.09 -4.99
N MET A 191 -0.57 11.23 -4.33
CA MET A 191 -0.54 11.45 -2.89
C MET A 191 0.55 12.41 -2.46
N ASN A 192 0.37 12.96 -1.26
CA ASN A 192 1.41 13.56 -0.46
C ASN A 192 1.57 12.73 0.82
N ARG A 193 2.81 12.45 1.20
CA ARG A 193 3.15 11.66 2.37
C ARG A 193 4.35 12.27 3.06
N GLU A 194 4.20 12.57 4.34
CA GLU A 194 5.19 13.32 5.12
C GLU A 194 5.15 12.86 6.57
N GLY A 195 6.32 12.81 7.19
CA GLY A 195 6.45 12.43 8.58
C GLY A 195 7.72 11.69 8.93
N ARG A 196 7.74 11.20 10.17
CA ARG A 196 8.87 10.52 10.81
C ARG A 196 8.47 9.12 11.24
N GLN A 197 9.47 8.29 11.55
CA GLN A 197 9.26 6.91 11.98
C GLN A 197 9.77 6.72 13.40
N VAL A 198 8.84 6.50 14.35
CA VAL A 198 9.11 6.12 15.74
C VAL A 198 10.07 4.92 15.84
N GLY A 199 9.96 3.97 14.91
CA GLY A 199 10.86 2.82 14.80
C GLY A 199 12.33 3.24 14.69
N TRP A 200 12.60 4.20 13.80
CA TRP A 200 13.95 4.65 13.47
C TRP A 200 14.53 5.61 14.50
N ASP A 201 13.69 6.50 15.03
CA ASP A 201 14.12 7.61 15.90
C ASP A 201 14.14 7.22 17.39
N HIS A 202 13.24 6.35 17.81
CA HIS A 202 13.01 6.06 19.23
C HIS A 202 13.16 4.59 19.60
N VAL A 203 12.80 3.65 18.73
CA VAL A 203 12.86 2.20 19.04
C VAL A 203 14.21 1.57 18.67
N GLY A 204 14.83 2.02 17.58
CA GLY A 204 16.02 1.38 17.00
C GLY A 204 15.70 0.21 16.07
N GLU A 205 14.46 0.14 15.59
CA GLU A 205 14.00 -0.81 14.58
C GLU A 205 14.03 -0.15 13.20
N ARG A 206 14.66 -0.80 12.21
CA ARG A 206 14.88 -0.23 10.86
C ARG A 206 14.44 -1.11 9.72
N ASN A 207 14.27 -2.41 9.95
CA ASN A 207 13.83 -3.39 8.98
C ASN A 207 12.31 -3.56 9.00
N VAL A 208 11.68 -3.44 10.17
CA VAL A 208 10.23 -3.52 10.36
C VAL A 208 9.64 -2.12 10.57
N LEU A 209 8.60 -1.74 9.82
CA LEU A 209 8.01 -0.41 9.91
C LEU A 209 6.90 -0.34 10.97
N LEU A 210 7.21 0.18 12.16
CA LEU A 210 6.29 0.54 13.27
C LEU A 210 5.20 1.60 12.96
N THR A 211 5.10 2.02 11.70
CA THR A 211 4.05 2.88 11.14
C THR A 211 3.96 2.56 9.66
N GLU A 212 2.79 2.19 9.15
CA GLU A 212 2.57 1.82 7.74
C GLU A 212 2.90 2.97 6.79
N LEU A 213 2.48 4.18 7.11
CA LEU A 213 2.52 5.28 6.17
C LEU A 213 3.93 5.77 5.90
N TRP A 214 4.90 5.51 6.77
CA TRP A 214 6.24 6.01 6.54
C TRP A 214 6.89 5.33 5.32
N SER A 215 7.51 6.14 4.45
CA SER A 215 8.20 5.65 3.26
C SER A 215 9.66 6.07 3.29
N ILE A 216 10.57 5.10 3.09
CA ILE A 216 12.02 5.30 2.95
C ILE A 216 12.37 6.35 1.88
N HIS A 217 11.43 6.57 0.96
CA HIS A 217 11.60 7.40 -0.19
C HIS A 217 11.59 8.91 0.14
N GLY A 218 11.20 9.31 1.35
CA GLY A 218 11.22 10.73 1.74
C GLY A 218 10.08 11.53 1.08
N PRO A 219 9.89 12.79 1.49
CA PRO A 219 8.68 13.52 1.17
C PRO A 219 8.61 13.95 -0.28
N ALA A 220 7.39 14.00 -0.80
CA ALA A 220 7.07 14.51 -2.13
C ALA A 220 5.74 15.26 -2.06
N ALA A 221 5.73 16.52 -2.49
CA ALA A 221 4.53 17.36 -2.49
C ALA A 221 3.36 16.73 -3.29
N ALA A 222 3.67 16.09 -4.42
CA ALA A 222 2.73 15.28 -5.17
C ALA A 222 3.47 14.10 -5.82
N ARG A 223 3.29 12.90 -5.27
CA ARG A 223 3.77 11.65 -5.84
C ARG A 223 2.68 11.01 -6.68
N LEU A 224 2.98 10.70 -7.94
CA LEU A 224 2.15 9.78 -8.71
C LEU A 224 2.51 8.35 -8.29
N ALA A 225 1.60 7.68 -7.59
CA ALA A 225 1.77 6.25 -7.36
C ALA A 225 1.22 5.50 -8.58
N ASP A 226 -0.08 5.30 -8.66
CA ASP A 226 -0.66 4.46 -9.69
C ASP A 226 -1.14 5.31 -10.88
N LEU A 227 -0.89 4.80 -12.09
CA LEU A 227 -1.58 5.25 -13.31
C LEU A 227 -1.64 4.08 -14.29
N TYR A 228 -2.81 3.48 -14.42
CA TYR A 228 -3.01 2.31 -15.28
C TYR A 228 -4.37 2.31 -15.97
N ALA A 229 -4.41 1.70 -17.15
CA ALA A 229 -5.64 1.41 -17.86
C ALA A 229 -6.06 -0.03 -17.55
N GLU A 230 -7.35 -0.23 -17.39
CA GLU A 230 -7.97 -1.51 -17.12
C GLU A 230 -9.00 -1.83 -18.19
N LYS A 231 -9.05 -3.09 -18.61
CA LYS A 231 -10.06 -3.62 -19.51
C LYS A 231 -10.67 -4.89 -18.94
N SER A 232 -11.96 -4.82 -18.66
CA SER A 232 -12.80 -5.98 -18.33
C SER A 232 -13.42 -6.61 -19.57
N PHE A 233 -13.47 -7.94 -19.55
CA PHE A 233 -14.10 -8.81 -20.54
C PHE A 233 -14.99 -9.85 -19.85
N LEU A 234 -15.87 -10.49 -20.62
CA LEU A 234 -16.66 -11.66 -20.20
C LEU A 234 -17.49 -11.43 -18.91
N GLY A 235 -18.02 -10.21 -18.73
CA GLY A 235 -18.74 -9.84 -17.51
C GLY A 235 -17.84 -9.87 -16.27
N ASP A 236 -16.67 -9.24 -16.35
CA ASP A 236 -15.68 -9.06 -15.27
C ASP A 236 -14.91 -10.33 -14.82
N ARG A 237 -15.12 -11.46 -15.51
CA ARG A 237 -14.36 -12.70 -15.29
C ARG A 237 -12.91 -12.63 -15.74
N LEU A 238 -12.63 -11.80 -16.75
CA LEU A 238 -11.28 -11.58 -17.25
C LEU A 238 -10.99 -10.09 -17.22
N ASN A 239 -9.91 -9.72 -16.57
CA ASN A 239 -9.50 -8.34 -16.40
C ASN A 239 -8.01 -8.21 -16.73
N ILE A 240 -7.68 -7.20 -17.52
CA ILE A 240 -6.31 -6.89 -17.90
C ILE A 240 -6.05 -5.45 -17.50
N ASN A 241 -4.98 -5.22 -16.76
CA ASN A 241 -4.56 -3.90 -16.32
C ASN A 241 -3.12 -3.68 -16.71
N ILE A 242 -2.85 -2.53 -17.35
CA ILE A 242 -1.54 -2.18 -17.92
C ILE A 242 -1.22 -0.74 -17.53
N GLY A 243 -0.03 -0.52 -16.98
CA GLY A 243 0.45 0.81 -16.63
C GLY A 243 1.48 0.78 -15.52
N ARG A 244 1.53 1.86 -14.74
CA ARG A 244 2.30 1.93 -13.50
C ARG A 244 1.42 1.55 -12.32
N ILE A 245 1.75 0.46 -11.65
CA ILE A 245 1.01 -0.03 -10.48
C ILE A 245 1.97 -0.67 -9.48
N ALA A 246 1.67 -0.55 -8.18
CA ALA A 246 2.36 -1.30 -7.14
C ALA A 246 1.97 -2.79 -7.18
N LEU A 247 2.93 -3.70 -7.07
CA LEU A 247 2.64 -5.14 -6.99
C LEU A 247 1.85 -5.47 -5.72
N THR A 248 2.16 -4.82 -4.59
CA THR A 248 1.49 -5.08 -3.30
C THR A 248 0.08 -4.50 -3.22
N HIS A 249 -0.42 -3.88 -4.29
CA HIS A 249 -1.86 -3.62 -4.47
C HIS A 249 -2.59 -4.82 -5.09
N THR A 250 -1.86 -5.67 -5.81
CA THR A 250 -2.46 -6.76 -6.59
C THR A 250 -2.23 -8.13 -5.96
N TYR A 251 -1.07 -8.32 -5.34
CA TYR A 251 -0.55 -9.61 -4.86
C TYR A 251 -0.25 -9.53 -3.36
N GLY A 252 -0.50 -10.62 -2.64
CA GLY A 252 -0.20 -10.75 -1.22
C GLY A 252 -0.91 -9.72 -0.35
N THR A 253 -2.10 -9.27 -0.78
CA THR A 253 -2.82 -8.15 -0.15
C THR A 253 -4.05 -8.60 0.63
N SER A 254 -4.42 -7.94 1.72
CA SER A 254 -5.66 -8.22 2.44
C SER A 254 -6.25 -6.96 3.06
N ALA A 255 -7.56 -6.76 2.90
CA ALA A 255 -8.27 -5.65 3.51
C ALA A 255 -8.27 -5.73 5.05
N LEU A 256 -8.25 -6.95 5.61
CA LEU A 256 -8.16 -7.14 7.06
C LEU A 256 -6.77 -6.77 7.59
N LEU A 257 -5.69 -7.08 6.85
CA LEU A 257 -4.34 -6.67 7.26
C LEU A 257 -4.19 -5.15 7.26
N CYS A 258 -4.93 -4.42 6.42
CA CYS A 258 -4.91 -2.96 6.41
C CYS A 258 -5.56 -2.26 7.62
N THR A 259 -6.26 -3.01 8.46
CA THR A 259 -6.76 -2.47 9.73
C THR A 259 -5.65 -2.34 10.77
N PHE A 260 -4.58 -3.13 10.64
CA PHE A 260 -3.37 -3.05 11.44
C PHE A 260 -2.48 -1.88 10.96
N MET A 261 -1.69 -1.33 11.87
CA MET A 261 -0.65 -0.33 11.67
C MET A 261 0.56 -0.93 10.97
N MET A 262 0.93 -2.17 11.25
CA MET A 262 2.14 -2.77 10.68
C MET A 262 1.91 -3.35 9.29
N GLN A 263 0.82 -4.09 9.11
CA GLN A 263 0.73 -5.14 8.08
C GLN A 263 -0.04 -4.74 6.82
N CYS A 264 -0.49 -3.49 6.73
CA CYS A 264 -1.26 -3.05 5.56
C CYS A 264 -0.49 -3.14 4.24
N SER A 265 -1.25 -3.24 3.15
CA SER A 265 -0.84 -3.56 1.79
C SER A 265 -0.42 -5.02 1.61
N ALA A 266 0.67 -5.46 2.23
CA ALA A 266 1.18 -6.82 2.15
C ALA A 266 2.08 -7.12 3.35
N PRO A 267 2.39 -8.40 3.65
CA PRO A 267 3.35 -8.75 4.68
C PRO A 267 4.75 -8.11 4.51
N MET A 268 5.45 -7.82 5.63
CA MET A 268 6.76 -7.13 5.61
C MET A 268 7.82 -7.82 4.74
N ALA A 269 7.89 -9.15 4.77
CA ALA A 269 8.82 -9.95 3.98
C ALA A 269 8.49 -9.93 2.48
N ILE A 270 7.28 -9.55 2.08
CA ILE A 270 6.98 -9.21 0.67
C ILE A 270 7.36 -7.76 0.38
N ARG A 271 7.17 -6.85 1.34
CA ARG A 271 7.41 -5.41 1.15
C ARG A 271 8.88 -5.01 1.14
N GLU A 272 9.72 -5.66 1.93
CA GLU A 272 11.14 -5.28 2.07
C GLU A 272 11.96 -5.59 0.80
N PRO A 273 11.82 -6.75 0.13
CA PRO A 273 12.64 -7.07 -1.01
C PRO A 273 12.39 -6.12 -2.19
N PRO A 274 13.45 -5.59 -2.83
CA PRO A 274 13.35 -4.47 -3.78
C PRO A 274 12.58 -4.75 -5.08
N GLY A 275 12.39 -6.02 -5.45
CA GLY A 275 11.66 -6.41 -6.67
C GLY A 275 10.14 -6.46 -6.51
N TRP A 276 9.63 -6.44 -5.28
CA TRP A 276 8.23 -6.14 -5.01
C TRP A 276 8.06 -4.62 -4.94
N SER A 277 7.29 -4.04 -5.86
CA SER A 277 6.96 -2.61 -5.75
C SER A 277 5.86 -2.44 -4.70
N VAL A 278 6.20 -1.71 -3.65
CA VAL A 278 5.32 -1.43 -2.51
C VAL A 278 4.82 -0.02 -2.62
N TYR A 279 3.51 0.15 -2.50
CA TYR A 279 2.90 1.45 -2.42
C TYR A 279 3.62 2.38 -1.42
N PRO A 280 4.10 3.55 -1.84
CA PRO A 280 3.75 4.27 -3.07
C PRO A 280 4.73 4.13 -4.25
N LYS A 281 5.72 3.24 -4.16
CA LYS A 281 6.58 2.86 -5.29
C LYS A 281 5.79 1.97 -6.25
N THR A 282 5.81 2.34 -7.51
CA THR A 282 5.13 1.59 -8.58
C THR A 282 6.10 1.14 -9.66
N SER A 283 5.72 0.09 -10.38
CA SER A 283 6.46 -0.41 -11.53
C SER A 283 5.59 -0.37 -12.78
N TRP A 284 6.21 -0.13 -13.92
CA TRP A 284 5.58 -0.46 -15.20
C TRP A 284 5.33 -1.96 -15.26
N GLY A 285 4.11 -2.35 -15.59
CA GLY A 285 3.76 -3.74 -15.74
C GLY A 285 2.35 -3.95 -16.24
N SER A 286 2.00 -5.23 -16.29
CA SER A 286 0.67 -5.70 -16.63
C SER A 286 0.27 -6.81 -15.67
N THR A 287 -1.01 -6.83 -15.30
CA THR A 287 -1.64 -7.95 -14.62
C THR A 287 -2.81 -8.46 -15.44
N LEU A 288 -2.94 -9.78 -15.41
CA LEU A 288 -4.09 -10.55 -15.84
C LEU A 288 -4.77 -11.14 -14.61
N ARG A 289 -6.05 -10.82 -14.41
CA ARG A 289 -6.91 -11.53 -13.46
C ARG A 289 -7.93 -12.36 -14.22
N PHE A 290 -8.03 -13.62 -13.86
CA PHE A 290 -8.99 -14.57 -14.41
C PHE A 290 -9.78 -15.25 -13.29
N ARG A 291 -11.11 -15.24 -13.37
CA ARG A 291 -12.03 -15.93 -12.46
C ARG A 291 -12.71 -17.11 -13.17
N PRO A 292 -12.10 -18.30 -13.18
CA PRO A 292 -12.71 -19.49 -13.79
C PRO A 292 -14.00 -19.92 -13.05
N LEU A 293 -14.03 -19.73 -11.73
CA LEU A 293 -15.16 -20.00 -10.85
C LEU A 293 -15.50 -18.72 -10.07
N ARG A 294 -16.68 -18.69 -9.46
CA ARG A 294 -17.10 -17.54 -8.66
C ARG A 294 -16.18 -17.34 -7.45
N ASP A 295 -15.70 -18.42 -6.85
CA ASP A 295 -14.86 -18.44 -5.65
C ASP A 295 -13.37 -18.65 -5.93
N LEU A 296 -12.95 -18.71 -7.20
CA LEU A 296 -11.56 -18.95 -7.56
C LEU A 296 -11.06 -17.85 -8.47
N THR A 297 -9.97 -17.21 -8.07
CA THR A 297 -9.31 -16.15 -8.85
C THR A 297 -7.84 -16.52 -9.05
N LEU A 298 -7.40 -16.48 -10.30
CA LEU A 298 -6.00 -16.56 -10.68
C LEU A 298 -5.54 -15.16 -11.10
N ARG A 299 -4.44 -14.68 -10.52
CA ARG A 299 -3.74 -13.46 -10.90
C ARG A 299 -2.34 -13.79 -11.37
N THR A 300 -1.90 -13.16 -12.45
CA THR A 300 -0.50 -13.22 -12.87
C THR A 300 -0.12 -11.97 -13.63
N GLY A 301 1.16 -11.61 -13.62
CA GLY A 301 1.62 -10.40 -14.27
C GLY A 301 3.09 -10.43 -14.62
N ILE A 302 3.52 -9.37 -15.28
CA ILE A 302 4.93 -9.11 -15.61
C ILE A 302 5.19 -7.65 -15.29
N TYR A 303 6.23 -7.41 -14.49
CA TYR A 303 6.57 -6.10 -13.99
C TYR A 303 8.04 -5.79 -14.18
N LYS A 304 8.33 -4.59 -14.64
CA LYS A 304 9.69 -4.06 -14.69
C LYS A 304 10.19 -3.80 -13.26
N ILE A 305 11.40 -4.27 -12.99
CA ILE A 305 12.09 -3.98 -11.74
C ILE A 305 13.14 -2.92 -12.01
N ALA A 306 13.09 -1.87 -11.21
CA ALA A 306 14.10 -0.83 -11.18
C ALA A 306 14.86 -0.88 -9.85
N PRO A 307 16.16 -0.60 -9.84
CA PRO A 307 16.92 -0.38 -8.61
C PRO A 307 16.32 0.84 -7.85
N LYS A 308 16.77 1.07 -6.61
CA LYS A 308 16.25 2.13 -5.73
C LYS A 308 16.01 3.45 -6.49
N PRO A 309 14.93 4.20 -6.17
CA PRO A 309 14.43 5.23 -7.08
C PRO A 309 15.49 6.29 -7.35
N GLN A 310 15.79 6.52 -8.64
CA GLN A 310 16.47 7.74 -9.09
C GLN A 310 15.53 8.95 -8.97
N ASP A 311 14.21 8.72 -9.06
CA ASP A 311 13.17 9.72 -8.87
C ASP A 311 12.22 9.27 -7.76
N ASN A 312 12.03 10.18 -6.80
CA ASN A 312 11.18 9.97 -5.66
C ASN A 312 9.70 10.31 -5.90
N THR A 313 9.40 10.95 -7.03
CA THR A 313 8.11 11.62 -7.27
C THR A 313 7.14 10.77 -8.10
N GLY A 314 7.62 9.72 -8.77
CA GLY A 314 6.80 8.87 -9.64
C GLY A 314 6.51 9.48 -11.01
N TRP A 315 7.14 10.62 -11.33
CA TRP A 315 7.00 11.34 -12.60
C TRP A 315 8.13 11.05 -13.59
N ALA A 316 9.14 10.28 -13.22
CA ALA A 316 10.18 9.77 -14.13
C ALA A 316 9.63 8.71 -15.11
N TRP A 317 8.91 9.18 -16.13
CA TRP A 317 8.37 8.33 -17.18
C TRP A 317 9.43 8.13 -18.25
N ALA A 318 9.73 6.85 -18.55
CA ALA A 318 10.70 6.40 -19.56
C ALA A 318 12.21 6.55 -19.25
N SER A 319 12.62 7.19 -18.15
CA SER A 319 14.05 7.31 -17.77
C SER A 319 14.55 6.26 -16.78
N GLU A 320 13.68 5.34 -16.35
CA GLU A 320 13.98 4.36 -15.31
C GLU A 320 14.89 3.24 -15.83
N THR A 321 15.94 2.94 -15.09
CA THR A 321 16.78 1.76 -15.36
C THR A 321 16.03 0.47 -15.02
N THR A 322 16.29 -0.60 -15.77
CA THR A 322 15.72 -1.94 -15.51
C THR A 322 16.84 -2.87 -15.05
N THR A 323 16.65 -3.57 -13.93
CA THR A 323 17.54 -4.66 -13.50
C THR A 323 17.01 -6.05 -13.85
N GLY A 324 15.69 -6.19 -14.00
CA GLY A 324 15.05 -7.45 -14.29
C GLY A 324 13.53 -7.32 -14.40
N ILE A 325 12.86 -8.47 -14.38
CA ILE A 325 11.40 -8.58 -14.38
C ILE A 325 10.92 -9.38 -13.16
N GLN A 326 9.79 -8.96 -12.60
CA GLN A 326 9.06 -9.70 -11.56
C GLN A 326 7.86 -10.37 -12.22
N THR A 327 7.75 -11.69 -12.10
CA THR A 327 6.63 -12.48 -12.60
C THR A 327 5.88 -13.13 -11.45
N PRO A 328 4.90 -12.43 -10.85
CA PRO A 328 4.06 -12.99 -9.81
C PRO A 328 2.93 -13.86 -10.37
N VAL A 329 2.54 -14.87 -9.59
CA VAL A 329 1.36 -15.70 -9.77
C VAL A 329 0.71 -15.86 -8.41
N GLU A 330 -0.61 -15.64 -8.33
CA GLU A 330 -1.40 -15.82 -7.11
C GLU A 330 -2.70 -16.54 -7.43
N LEU A 331 -3.00 -17.59 -6.67
CA LEU A 331 -4.29 -18.24 -6.63
C LEU A 331 -5.01 -17.82 -5.36
N THR A 332 -6.17 -17.18 -5.49
CA THR A 332 -7.07 -16.86 -4.37
C THR A 332 -8.30 -17.77 -4.44
N TRP A 333 -8.54 -18.53 -3.38
CA TRP A 333 -9.78 -19.28 -3.16
C TRP A 333 -10.58 -18.63 -2.04
N GLU A 334 -11.86 -18.38 -2.30
CA GLU A 334 -12.71 -17.55 -1.46
C GLU A 334 -14.08 -18.22 -1.18
N PRO A 335 -14.14 -19.32 -0.43
CA PRO A 335 -15.36 -20.09 -0.20
C PRO A 335 -16.30 -19.46 0.84
N PHE A 336 -17.54 -19.94 0.87
CA PHE A 336 -18.51 -19.66 1.94
C PHE A 336 -18.87 -20.95 2.68
N PHE A 337 -18.72 -20.96 4.00
CA PHE A 337 -18.96 -22.13 4.84
C PHE A 337 -20.24 -22.01 5.68
N GLY A 338 -20.96 -23.14 5.77
CA GLY A 338 -22.10 -23.34 6.64
C GLY A 338 -23.34 -22.50 6.32
N PRO A 339 -24.44 -22.66 7.10
CA PRO A 339 -25.71 -21.95 6.86
C PRO A 339 -25.60 -20.43 6.96
N ARG A 340 -24.62 -19.92 7.73
CA ARG A 340 -24.38 -18.48 7.94
C ARG A 340 -23.46 -17.84 6.89
N LYS A 341 -23.06 -18.60 5.85
CA LYS A 341 -22.20 -18.12 4.74
C LYS A 341 -20.95 -17.41 5.27
N LEU A 342 -20.19 -18.10 6.11
CA LEU A 342 -18.95 -17.57 6.68
C LEU A 342 -17.88 -17.56 5.60
N VAL A 343 -17.34 -16.38 5.29
CA VAL A 343 -16.37 -16.18 4.20
C VAL A 343 -15.00 -16.67 4.65
N GLY A 344 -14.27 -17.37 3.77
CA GLY A 344 -12.83 -17.57 3.89
C GLY A 344 -12.10 -16.96 2.70
N HIS A 345 -10.87 -16.52 2.90
CA HIS A 345 -9.94 -16.14 1.84
C HIS A 345 -8.64 -16.93 2.03
N TYR A 346 -8.22 -17.65 1.00
CA TYR A 346 -7.01 -18.47 1.00
C TYR A 346 -6.18 -18.11 -0.22
N LYS A 347 -4.98 -17.59 0.00
CA LYS A 347 -4.07 -17.12 -1.05
C LYS A 347 -2.82 -17.97 -1.07
N PHE A 348 -2.44 -18.37 -2.27
CA PHE A 348 -1.21 -19.09 -2.54
C PHE A 348 -0.48 -18.34 -3.63
N GLY A 349 0.71 -17.85 -3.34
CA GLY A 349 1.44 -16.99 -4.24
C GLY A 349 2.91 -17.35 -4.40
N TYR A 350 3.41 -17.01 -5.57
CA TYR A 350 4.79 -17.18 -5.96
C TYR A 350 5.21 -15.99 -6.81
N GLY A 351 6.43 -15.51 -6.63
CA GLY A 351 7.02 -14.47 -7.46
C GLY A 351 8.47 -14.81 -7.78
N HIS A 352 8.80 -14.75 -9.07
CA HIS A 352 10.18 -14.86 -9.56
C HIS A 352 10.69 -13.51 -10.05
N ASP A 353 11.83 -13.08 -9.50
CA ASP A 353 12.54 -11.85 -9.84
C ASP A 353 13.84 -12.21 -10.58
N THR A 354 13.94 -11.82 -11.84
CA THR A 354 15.11 -12.14 -12.67
C THR A 354 16.31 -11.21 -12.45
N SER A 355 16.22 -10.23 -11.55
CA SER A 355 17.31 -9.28 -11.30
C SER A 355 18.50 -9.99 -10.63
N PRO A 356 19.74 -9.62 -10.97
CA PRO A 356 20.92 -10.20 -10.34
C PRO A 356 21.13 -9.60 -8.94
N TYR A 357 20.89 -10.39 -7.89
CA TYR A 357 21.13 -9.95 -6.51
C TYR A 357 22.45 -10.47 -5.95
N PRO A 358 23.23 -9.62 -5.28
CA PRO A 358 24.45 -10.06 -4.60
C PRO A 358 24.12 -10.92 -3.37
N ASP A 359 25.07 -11.78 -2.99
CA ASP A 359 24.98 -12.61 -1.79
C ASP A 359 24.92 -11.76 -0.51
N MET A 360 23.96 -12.04 0.36
CA MET A 360 23.73 -11.34 1.63
C MET A 360 24.86 -11.49 2.65
N ILE A 361 25.85 -12.36 2.40
CA ILE A 361 27.06 -12.38 3.23
C ILE A 361 27.79 -11.02 3.24
N GLY A 362 27.58 -10.20 2.21
CA GLY A 362 28.21 -8.90 2.07
C GLY A 362 29.73 -9.01 1.86
N THR A 363 30.47 -7.94 2.20
CA THR A 363 31.92 -7.93 2.03
C THR A 363 32.61 -8.84 3.06
N VAL A 364 33.18 -9.95 2.58
CA VAL A 364 33.97 -10.88 3.40
C VAL A 364 35.27 -10.20 3.89
N PRO A 365 35.52 -10.19 5.21
CA PRO A 365 36.76 -9.64 5.78
C PRO A 365 38.01 -10.34 5.22
N ALA A 366 39.11 -9.61 5.09
CA ALA A 366 40.36 -10.12 4.50
C ALA A 366 40.85 -11.42 5.15
N ALA A 367 40.69 -11.54 6.48
CA ALA A 367 41.08 -12.73 7.26
C ALA A 367 40.36 -14.04 6.84
N TYR A 368 39.24 -13.95 6.11
CA TYR A 368 38.44 -15.12 5.72
C TYR A 368 38.32 -15.30 4.20
N ARG A 369 38.95 -14.44 3.40
CA ARG A 369 38.78 -14.46 1.93
C ARG A 369 39.30 -15.71 1.25
N ASP A 370 40.26 -16.40 1.85
CA ASP A 370 40.85 -17.63 1.30
C ASP A 370 39.95 -18.85 1.48
N ALA A 371 39.02 -18.81 2.44
CA ALA A 371 38.14 -19.94 2.79
C ALA A 371 36.66 -19.68 2.49
N ILE A 372 36.24 -18.41 2.46
CA ILE A 372 34.85 -18.02 2.31
C ILE A 372 34.71 -17.12 1.10
N HIS A 373 33.89 -17.59 0.15
CA HIS A 373 33.59 -16.85 -1.07
C HIS A 373 32.10 -16.48 -1.10
N PRO A 374 31.75 -15.26 -1.54
CA PRO A 374 30.38 -14.92 -1.89
C PRO A 374 29.87 -15.81 -3.03
N HIS A 375 28.59 -16.17 -2.98
CA HIS A 375 27.95 -16.82 -4.11
C HIS A 375 27.79 -15.83 -5.28
N ALA A 376 27.71 -16.37 -6.49
CA ALA A 376 27.39 -15.59 -7.67
C ALA A 376 26.01 -14.93 -7.54
N GLU A 377 25.84 -13.80 -8.23
CA GLU A 377 24.56 -13.10 -8.29
C GLU A 377 23.48 -14.01 -8.90
N LYS A 378 22.28 -13.96 -8.34
CA LYS A 378 21.19 -14.86 -8.77
C LYS A 378 19.80 -14.22 -8.60
N PRO A 379 18.79 -14.74 -9.31
CA PRO A 379 17.40 -14.31 -9.16
C PRO A 379 16.84 -14.58 -7.75
N ARG A 380 15.72 -13.93 -7.44
CA ARG A 380 14.97 -14.11 -6.18
C ARG A 380 13.63 -14.77 -6.41
N ASP A 381 13.36 -15.76 -5.59
CA ASP A 381 12.04 -16.34 -5.43
C ASP A 381 11.42 -15.94 -4.09
N THR A 382 10.13 -15.62 -4.14
CA THR A 382 9.25 -15.34 -3.00
C THR A 382 8.06 -16.29 -3.09
N PHE A 383 7.76 -17.00 -2.01
CA PHE A 383 6.57 -17.81 -1.84
C PHE A 383 5.75 -17.28 -0.67
N TYR A 384 4.42 -17.32 -0.77
CA TYR A 384 3.56 -16.96 0.36
C TYR A 384 2.26 -17.76 0.38
N ILE A 385 1.76 -17.96 1.59
CA ILE A 385 0.42 -18.43 1.88
C ILE A 385 -0.21 -17.46 2.86
N GLU A 386 -1.42 -17.00 2.58
CA GLU A 386 -2.18 -16.16 3.49
C GLU A 386 -3.59 -16.70 3.59
N ALA A 387 -4.14 -16.70 4.80
CA ALA A 387 -5.45 -17.24 5.09
C ALA A 387 -6.18 -16.37 6.10
N ASP A 388 -7.43 -16.05 5.83
CA ASP A 388 -8.36 -15.54 6.81
C ASP A 388 -9.71 -16.25 6.71
N GLN A 389 -10.31 -16.54 7.87
CA GLN A 389 -11.56 -17.26 7.96
C GLN A 389 -12.48 -16.56 8.94
N MET A 390 -13.66 -16.17 8.44
CA MET A 390 -14.74 -15.67 9.28
C MET A 390 -15.21 -16.78 10.22
N ILE A 391 -15.11 -16.57 11.52
CA ILE A 391 -15.55 -17.52 12.56
C ILE A 391 -16.96 -17.23 13.06
N TYR A 392 -17.40 -15.98 12.96
CA TYR A 392 -18.77 -15.58 13.24
C TYR A 392 -19.18 -14.39 12.38
N ARG A 393 -20.48 -14.28 12.14
CA ARG A 393 -21.10 -13.17 11.42
C ARG A 393 -22.05 -12.46 12.38
N THR A 394 -21.92 -11.14 12.50
CA THR A 394 -22.75 -10.33 13.41
C THR A 394 -24.06 -9.92 12.74
N HIS A 395 -23.98 -9.35 11.54
CA HIS A 395 -25.14 -8.78 10.84
C HIS A 395 -24.93 -8.66 9.33
N GLY A 396 -26.03 -8.63 8.57
CA GLY A 396 -26.00 -8.42 7.13
C GLY A 396 -25.18 -9.46 6.36
N THR A 397 -24.94 -9.18 5.09
CA THR A 397 -24.25 -10.10 4.18
C THR A 397 -22.80 -9.70 3.92
N SER A 398 -22.39 -8.44 4.15
CA SER A 398 -21.03 -7.95 3.88
C SER A 398 -19.93 -8.85 4.45
N GLN A 399 -18.84 -9.02 3.70
CA GLN A 399 -17.68 -9.79 4.12
C GLN A 399 -17.02 -9.16 5.36
N MET A 400 -17.11 -7.84 5.54
CA MET A 400 -16.56 -7.17 6.73
C MET A 400 -17.46 -7.26 7.97
N SER A 401 -18.63 -7.91 7.91
CA SER A 401 -19.59 -7.98 9.03
C SER A 401 -19.39 -9.16 9.97
N GLY A 402 -18.14 -9.50 10.29
CA GLY A 402 -17.83 -10.67 11.09
C GLY A 402 -16.46 -10.60 11.74
N GLY A 403 -16.23 -11.55 12.64
CA GLY A 403 -14.92 -11.79 13.24
C GLY A 403 -14.13 -12.83 12.45
N TYR A 404 -12.83 -12.60 12.32
CA TYR A 404 -11.90 -13.40 11.54
C TYR A 404 -10.76 -13.94 12.39
N LEU A 405 -10.35 -15.17 12.08
CA LEU A 405 -9.01 -15.68 12.38
C LEU A 405 -8.15 -15.51 11.13
N MET A 406 -6.89 -15.16 11.31
CA MET A 406 -5.97 -14.89 10.21
C MET A 406 -4.61 -15.51 10.49
N ALA A 407 -3.93 -15.96 9.44
CA ALA A 407 -2.54 -16.37 9.50
C ALA A 407 -1.89 -16.25 8.12
N GLY A 408 -0.57 -16.08 8.10
CA GLY A 408 0.18 -16.11 6.86
C GLY A 408 1.63 -16.51 7.09
N TYR A 409 2.25 -17.02 6.03
CA TYR A 409 3.64 -17.42 5.98
C TYR A 409 4.24 -16.97 4.65
N ILE A 410 5.42 -16.39 4.71
CA ILE A 410 6.15 -15.86 3.57
C ILE A 410 7.57 -16.40 3.66
N HIS A 411 8.08 -16.89 2.53
CA HIS A 411 9.45 -17.37 2.39
C HIS A 411 10.11 -16.67 1.21
N ASN A 412 11.28 -16.09 1.44
CA ASN A 412 12.14 -15.55 0.41
C ASN A 412 13.43 -16.34 0.31
N THR A 413 14.06 -16.32 -0.87
CA THR A 413 15.40 -16.88 -1.08
C THR A 413 16.39 -16.31 -0.05
N PRO A 414 16.84 -17.09 0.95
CA PRO A 414 17.51 -16.52 2.13
C PRO A 414 18.89 -15.93 1.81
N SER A 415 19.57 -16.40 0.77
CA SER A 415 20.91 -15.93 0.42
C SER A 415 20.95 -14.52 -0.18
N ILE A 416 19.82 -13.93 -0.56
CA ILE A 416 19.75 -12.64 -1.29
C ILE A 416 18.64 -11.70 -0.77
N SER A 417 18.01 -12.05 0.35
CA SER A 417 16.90 -11.29 0.94
C SER A 417 17.21 -10.97 2.40
N THR A 418 16.79 -9.81 2.89
CA THR A 418 17.01 -9.40 4.29
C THR A 418 16.20 -10.30 5.21
N PHE A 419 14.89 -10.39 4.99
CA PHE A 419 14.03 -11.39 5.63
C PHE A 419 14.01 -12.69 4.82
N ALA A 420 14.33 -13.80 5.48
CA ALA A 420 14.17 -15.15 4.93
C ALA A 420 12.73 -15.62 5.07
N ASP A 421 12.15 -15.42 6.26
CA ASP A 421 10.81 -15.90 6.57
C ASP A 421 10.04 -14.86 7.39
N GLU A 422 8.73 -14.81 7.17
CA GLU A 422 7.78 -14.13 8.03
C GLU A 422 6.63 -15.08 8.32
N PHE A 423 6.17 -15.09 9.57
CA PHE A 423 4.94 -15.77 9.96
C PHE A 423 4.12 -14.81 10.82
N TYR A 424 2.83 -14.74 10.55
CA TYR A 424 1.90 -14.00 11.40
C TYR A 424 0.65 -14.82 11.68
N PHE A 425 0.04 -14.56 12.83
CA PHE A 425 -1.30 -15.05 13.15
C PHE A 425 -2.02 -14.02 14.01
N GLY A 426 -3.33 -13.95 13.86
CA GLY A 426 -4.10 -12.95 14.56
C GLY A 426 -5.59 -13.10 14.41
N THR A 427 -6.29 -12.12 14.95
CA THR A 427 -7.74 -12.03 14.93
C THR A 427 -8.17 -10.63 14.57
N SER A 428 -9.35 -10.52 13.98
CA SER A 428 -10.01 -9.24 13.73
C SER A 428 -11.50 -9.40 13.97
N LEU A 429 -11.97 -8.92 15.11
CA LEU A 429 -13.23 -9.27 15.74
C LEU A 429 -14.19 -8.08 15.76
N LEU A 430 -15.25 -8.15 14.97
CA LEU A 430 -16.28 -7.10 14.90
C LEU A 430 -17.31 -7.25 16.03
N GLY A 431 -17.74 -6.13 16.61
CA GLY A 431 -18.95 -6.02 17.44
C GLY A 431 -18.86 -6.70 18.80
N LEU A 432 -17.67 -6.76 19.40
CA LEU A 432 -17.47 -7.41 20.71
C LEU A 432 -18.09 -6.66 21.88
N LEU A 433 -18.18 -5.32 21.81
CA LEU A 433 -18.72 -4.50 22.89
C LEU A 433 -20.22 -4.23 22.70
N PRO A 434 -21.07 -4.49 23.72
CA PRO A 434 -22.47 -4.10 23.68
C PRO A 434 -22.64 -2.60 23.42
N GLY A 435 -23.56 -2.23 22.52
CA GLY A 435 -23.80 -0.83 22.13
C GLY A 435 -22.85 -0.28 21.06
N ARG A 436 -21.80 -1.03 20.68
CA ARG A 436 -20.79 -0.64 19.68
C ARG A 436 -20.67 -1.71 18.57
N PRO A 437 -21.74 -1.97 17.79
CA PRO A 437 -21.81 -3.12 16.87
C PRO A 437 -20.87 -3.00 15.66
N PHE A 438 -20.40 -1.79 15.33
CA PHE A 438 -19.52 -1.52 14.19
C PHE A 438 -18.04 -1.38 14.57
N ASP A 439 -17.72 -1.47 15.86
CA ASP A 439 -16.35 -1.36 16.34
C ASP A 439 -15.65 -2.71 16.20
N ARG A 440 -14.33 -2.70 15.95
CA ARG A 440 -13.55 -3.91 15.66
C ARG A 440 -12.29 -3.94 16.51
N LEU A 441 -12.01 -5.07 17.14
CA LEU A 441 -10.78 -5.33 17.89
C LEU A 441 -9.90 -6.27 17.07
N GLY A 442 -8.67 -5.87 16.79
CA GLY A 442 -7.66 -6.73 16.18
C GLY A 442 -6.51 -7.00 17.13
N VAL A 443 -5.98 -8.23 17.08
CA VAL A 443 -4.72 -8.60 17.77
C VAL A 443 -3.94 -9.51 16.82
N MET A 444 -2.66 -9.23 16.62
CA MET A 444 -1.79 -9.98 15.73
C MET A 444 -0.40 -10.14 16.31
N TYR A 445 0.15 -11.34 16.17
CA TYR A 445 1.55 -11.61 16.43
C TYR A 445 2.24 -11.88 15.09
N SER A 446 3.34 -11.17 14.85
CA SER A 446 4.17 -11.29 13.66
C SER A 446 5.60 -11.63 14.07
N TYR A 447 6.21 -12.61 13.42
CA TYR A 447 7.59 -13.04 13.63
C TYR A 447 8.37 -12.90 12.33
N TYR A 448 9.56 -12.32 12.42
CA TYR A 448 10.42 -12.04 11.28
C TYR A 448 11.77 -12.73 11.46
N GLN A 449 12.11 -13.62 10.54
CA GLN A 449 13.39 -14.32 10.51
C GLN A 449 14.34 -13.61 9.55
N MET A 450 15.46 -13.13 10.06
CA MET A 450 16.54 -12.61 9.23
C MET A 450 17.20 -13.74 8.45
N SER A 451 17.74 -13.39 7.29
CA SER A 451 18.60 -14.28 6.51
C SER A 451 19.74 -14.85 7.35
N PRO A 452 19.86 -16.20 7.43
CA PRO A 452 21.02 -16.83 8.05
C PRO A 452 22.33 -16.44 7.37
N ARG A 453 22.29 -16.11 6.08
CA ARG A 453 23.44 -15.70 5.26
C ARG A 453 23.89 -14.28 5.61
N LEU A 454 22.94 -13.36 5.80
CA LEU A 454 23.18 -12.02 6.37
C LEU A 454 23.82 -12.12 7.75
N ALA A 455 23.19 -12.88 8.64
CA ALA A 455 23.67 -13.07 10.01
C ALA A 455 25.09 -13.68 10.05
N TYR A 456 25.39 -14.59 9.12
CA TYR A 456 26.73 -15.17 8.97
C TYR A 456 27.76 -14.12 8.54
N GLY A 457 27.46 -13.31 7.53
CA GLY A 457 28.33 -12.21 7.11
C GLY A 457 28.61 -11.22 8.24
N GLN A 458 27.58 -10.85 9.00
CA GLN A 458 27.72 -9.98 10.17
C GLN A 458 28.59 -10.62 11.27
N ARG A 459 28.43 -11.91 11.56
CA ARG A 459 29.30 -12.63 12.52
C ARG A 459 30.77 -12.64 12.07
N LEU A 460 31.04 -12.84 10.78
CA LEU A 460 32.42 -12.78 10.25
C LEU A 460 33.03 -11.39 10.44
N ARG A 461 32.26 -10.32 10.14
CA ARG A 461 32.72 -8.94 10.34
C ARG A 461 32.98 -8.66 11.81
N GLN A 462 32.08 -9.09 12.71
CA GLN A 462 32.24 -8.94 14.14
C GLN A 462 33.50 -9.67 14.65
N ALA A 463 33.72 -10.91 14.20
CA ALA A 463 34.91 -11.69 14.57
C ALA A 463 36.22 -11.07 14.06
N ALA A 464 36.17 -10.37 12.92
CA ALA A 464 37.29 -9.60 12.39
C ALA A 464 37.46 -8.20 13.04
N GLY A 465 36.65 -7.85 14.05
CA GLY A 465 36.69 -6.53 14.69
C GLY A 465 36.26 -5.38 13.78
N LEU A 466 35.52 -5.67 12.71
CA LEU A 466 35.04 -4.66 11.75
C LEU A 466 33.64 -4.16 12.14
N PRO A 467 33.32 -2.89 11.82
CA PRO A 467 31.98 -2.36 12.03
C PRO A 467 30.95 -3.12 11.17
N LEU A 468 29.78 -3.41 11.73
CA LEU A 468 28.70 -4.13 11.05
C LEU A 468 27.95 -3.27 10.04
N GLY A 469 27.97 -1.96 10.24
CA GLY A 469 27.24 -0.99 9.44
C GLY A 469 26.61 0.06 10.35
N PRO A 470 26.09 1.15 9.76
CA PRO A 470 25.39 2.16 10.54
C PRO A 470 24.13 1.55 11.17
N TYR A 471 23.89 1.87 12.44
CA TYR A 471 22.72 1.43 13.21
C TYR A 471 22.58 -0.07 13.48
N ILE A 472 23.54 -0.89 13.02
CA ILE A 472 23.57 -2.33 13.30
C ILE A 472 24.41 -2.55 14.56
N THR A 473 23.74 -2.94 15.65
CA THR A 473 24.34 -3.10 16.98
C THR A 473 24.90 -4.50 17.24
N GLY A 474 24.58 -5.47 16.38
CA GLY A 474 25.02 -6.86 16.47
C GLY A 474 24.54 -7.69 15.28
N PRO A 475 24.95 -8.96 15.16
CA PRO A 475 24.42 -9.87 14.14
C PRO A 475 22.91 -10.03 14.30
N GLN A 476 22.20 -9.67 13.24
CA GLN A 476 20.76 -9.65 13.16
C GLN A 476 20.24 -11.06 12.93
N THR A 477 19.18 -11.43 13.64
CA THR A 477 18.71 -12.83 13.70
C THR A 477 17.21 -12.94 13.55
N HIS A 478 16.43 -12.31 14.42
CA HIS A 478 14.97 -12.30 14.33
C HIS A 478 14.39 -11.19 15.19
N SER A 479 13.16 -10.79 14.88
CA SER A 479 12.33 -9.90 15.69
C SER A 479 10.90 -10.43 15.70
N ALA A 480 10.09 -9.90 16.62
CA ALA A 480 8.66 -10.17 16.64
C ALA A 480 7.91 -8.94 17.11
N VAL A 481 6.68 -8.78 16.65
CA VAL A 481 5.79 -7.69 17.05
C VAL A 481 4.46 -8.30 17.50
N LEU A 482 3.98 -7.88 18.67
CA LEU A 482 2.59 -8.05 19.06
C LEU A 482 1.88 -6.72 18.84
N GLU A 483 0.86 -6.71 18.00
CA GLU A 483 0.08 -5.53 17.66
C GLU A 483 -1.38 -5.73 18.09
N ALA A 484 -2.01 -4.69 18.60
CA ALA A 484 -3.44 -4.66 18.89
C ALA A 484 -4.05 -3.31 18.56
N TYR A 485 -5.19 -3.31 17.87
CA TYR A 485 -5.93 -2.08 17.56
C TYR A 485 -7.40 -2.21 17.97
N TYR A 486 -8.05 -1.06 18.18
CA TYR A 486 -9.51 -0.99 18.31
C TYR A 486 -10.09 0.05 17.36
N SER A 487 -10.76 -0.35 16.28
CA SER A 487 -11.34 0.60 15.33
C SER A 487 -12.70 1.12 15.80
N MET A 488 -12.84 2.44 15.84
CA MET A 488 -14.04 3.17 16.21
C MET A 488 -14.51 4.03 15.03
N PRO A 489 -15.54 3.62 14.29
CA PRO A 489 -16.23 4.52 13.37
C PRO A 489 -16.93 5.61 14.18
N VAL A 490 -16.37 6.82 14.17
CA VAL A 490 -16.85 7.94 14.99
C VAL A 490 -18.04 8.61 14.32
N LEU A 491 -17.91 8.86 13.03
CA LEU A 491 -18.93 9.49 12.18
C LEU A 491 -18.69 9.08 10.71
N PRO A 492 -19.66 9.29 9.80
CA PRO A 492 -19.49 8.93 8.40
C PRO A 492 -18.26 9.61 7.78
N GLY A 493 -17.36 8.81 7.23
CA GLY A 493 -16.10 9.28 6.68
C GLY A 493 -14.95 9.39 7.68
N LEU A 494 -15.12 9.05 8.97
CA LEU A 494 -14.03 9.12 9.96
C LEU A 494 -13.98 7.88 10.86
N ILE A 495 -12.82 7.21 10.85
CA ILE A 495 -12.53 6.08 11.74
C ILE A 495 -11.24 6.37 12.51
N LEU A 496 -11.27 6.09 13.81
CA LEU A 496 -10.12 6.13 14.70
C LEU A 496 -9.70 4.71 15.10
N TYR A 497 -8.40 4.50 15.25
CA TYR A 497 -7.78 3.23 15.63
C TYR A 497 -6.74 3.51 16.72
N PRO A 498 -7.12 3.56 18.01
CA PRO A 498 -6.15 3.39 19.07
C PRO A 498 -5.38 2.10 18.88
N GLU A 499 -4.07 2.19 19.06
CA GLU A 499 -3.07 1.21 18.65
C GLU A 499 -2.14 0.91 19.85
N PHE A 500 -1.73 -0.34 19.99
CA PHE A 500 -0.69 -0.82 20.87
C PHE A 500 0.26 -1.80 20.14
N GLU A 501 1.56 -1.49 20.16
CA GLU A 501 2.61 -2.37 19.65
C GLU A 501 3.60 -2.74 20.75
N TYR A 502 3.99 -4.01 20.80
CA TYR A 502 5.13 -4.48 21.58
C TYR A 502 6.17 -5.10 20.66
N MET A 503 7.25 -4.35 20.45
CA MET A 503 8.37 -4.72 19.59
C MET A 503 9.41 -5.50 20.37
N MET A 504 9.58 -6.77 20.00
CA MET A 504 10.55 -7.68 20.58
C MET A 504 11.83 -7.68 19.75
N ARG A 505 12.97 -7.48 20.42
CA ARG A 505 14.31 -7.45 19.81
C ARG A 505 14.46 -6.42 18.67
N PRO A 506 14.33 -5.10 18.96
CA PRO A 506 14.60 -4.06 17.98
C PRO A 506 15.97 -4.22 17.28
N GLY A 507 15.98 -4.00 15.97
CA GLY A 507 17.12 -4.22 15.09
C GLY A 507 17.49 -5.69 14.90
N GLU A 508 16.60 -6.62 15.29
CA GLU A 508 16.79 -8.07 15.24
C GLU A 508 18.00 -8.57 16.05
N THR A 509 18.38 -7.79 17.07
CA THR A 509 19.49 -8.09 17.99
C THR A 509 18.99 -8.26 19.43
N SER A 510 19.86 -8.74 20.31
CA SER A 510 19.60 -8.75 21.76
C SER A 510 20.18 -7.53 22.49
N VAL A 511 20.64 -6.51 21.75
CA VAL A 511 21.35 -5.35 22.33
C VAL A 511 20.37 -4.26 22.75
N ILE A 512 19.35 -4.00 21.94
CA ILE A 512 18.34 -2.98 22.21
C ILE A 512 17.22 -3.63 23.04
N PRO A 513 16.80 -3.02 24.17
CA PRO A 513 15.66 -3.51 24.95
C PRO A 513 14.38 -3.54 24.10
N ASN A 514 13.50 -4.50 24.37
CA ASN A 514 12.16 -4.53 23.77
C ASN A 514 11.45 -3.19 23.99
N ALA A 515 10.64 -2.76 23.03
CA ALA A 515 9.95 -1.48 23.07
C ALA A 515 8.43 -1.65 23.18
N THR A 516 7.80 -0.75 23.92
CA THR A 516 6.34 -0.67 24.04
C THR A 516 5.88 0.63 23.43
N LEU A 517 4.95 0.55 22.49
CA LEU A 517 4.41 1.68 21.78
C LEU A 517 2.90 1.76 21.96
N VAL A 518 2.39 2.98 21.93
CA VAL A 518 0.96 3.28 21.87
C VAL A 518 0.75 4.40 20.87
N GLY A 519 -0.39 4.38 20.18
CA GLY A 519 -0.67 5.38 19.18
C GLY A 519 -2.11 5.43 18.71
N ILE A 520 -2.30 6.19 17.65
CA ILE A 520 -3.58 6.37 16.97
C ILE A 520 -3.32 6.37 15.47
N LYS A 521 -4.05 5.51 14.76
CA LYS A 521 -4.28 5.60 13.32
C LYS A 521 -5.65 6.25 13.07
N LEU A 522 -5.72 7.14 12.10
CA LEU A 522 -6.91 7.87 11.71
C LEU A 522 -7.08 7.75 10.20
N ILE A 523 -8.31 7.47 9.77
CA ILE A 523 -8.69 7.48 8.35
C ILE A 523 -9.89 8.40 8.20
N ALA A 524 -9.74 9.39 7.33
CA ALA A 524 -10.75 10.38 7.00
C ALA A 524 -11.01 10.40 5.48
N ASN A 525 -12.21 10.03 5.06
CA ASN A 525 -12.68 10.23 3.69
C ASN A 525 -13.33 11.61 3.59
N LEU A 526 -12.80 12.45 2.71
CA LEU A 526 -13.24 13.85 2.56
C LEU A 526 -14.47 13.98 1.65
#